data_AF-A0A086WFQ6-F1
#
_entry.id   AF-A0A086WFQ6-F1
#
_cell.length_a   1.000
_cell.length_b   1.000
_cell.length_c   1.000
_cell.angle_alpha   90.00
_cell.angle_beta   90.00
_cell.angle_gamma   90.00
#
_symmetry.space_group_name_H-M   'P 1'
#
loop_
_entity.id
_entity.type
_entity.pdbx_description
1 polymer ?
#
loop_
_entity_poly.entity_id
_entity_poly.type
_entity_poly.pdbx_seq_one_letter_code
_entity_poly.pdbx_strand_id
1 'polypeptide(L)'
;MLPAKQNDGAARKAEGFATPKQDTKLQCARFLPKRVLPIVFLPGIMGSNLRISTQRQEELHKKDNIAWRPDILGPTNISSASNDSPRGRQLRLDPMQTTVDIYDSAGPMDISGDGRHGNVTLDKNFRSPLLTDDPPTTKNPRSAVQKARARGWGEVFFKSYGELLQHLESRLNNTFSDGKLRQEWRDVVGVDPRVWGSDPSLQQSALTEGELKKLATGCWFAVYAFGYNWLQSNGDSARIIAKRINQLMDDLNQSGYECNQVI
;
A
#
# COMPACT_ATOMS: atom_id res chain seq x y z
N MET A 1 8.41 -17.43 -22.92
CA MET A 1 7.79 -17.49 -21.59
C MET A 1 6.33 -17.10 -21.75
N LEU A 2 5.39 -17.87 -21.22
CA LEU A 2 3.96 -17.56 -21.32
C LEU A 2 3.58 -16.47 -20.31
N PRO A 3 2.78 -15.46 -20.68
CA PRO A 3 2.35 -14.41 -19.76
C PRO A 3 1.35 -14.97 -18.75
N ALA A 4 1.61 -14.75 -17.46
CA ALA A 4 0.64 -15.04 -16.40
C ALA A 4 -0.27 -13.82 -16.19
N LYS A 5 -1.58 -14.03 -16.20
CA LYS A 5 -2.63 -13.02 -15.96
C LYS A 5 -3.37 -13.31 -14.65
N GLN A 6 -4.04 -12.33 -14.07
CA GLN A 6 -5.04 -12.58 -13.00
C GLN A 6 -6.21 -13.39 -13.56
N ASN A 7 -6.87 -14.18 -12.72
CA ASN A 7 -8.01 -15.01 -13.10
C ASN A 7 -9.09 -15.00 -12.02
N ASP A 8 -10.36 -15.00 -12.43
CA ASP A 8 -11.47 -15.17 -11.48
C ASP A 8 -11.45 -16.61 -10.96
N GLY A 9 -11.35 -16.77 -9.64
CA GLY A 9 -11.25 -18.07 -8.97
C GLY A 9 -9.84 -18.69 -8.90
N ALA A 10 -8.79 -18.01 -9.37
CA ALA A 10 -7.40 -18.43 -9.15
C ALA A 10 -6.44 -17.23 -9.16
N ALA A 11 -5.43 -17.21 -8.27
CA ALA A 11 -4.49 -16.08 -8.18
C ALA A 11 -3.85 -15.68 -9.52
N ARG A 12 -3.49 -16.65 -10.38
CA ARG A 12 -2.98 -16.43 -11.74
C ARG A 12 -3.35 -17.56 -12.70
N LYS A 13 -3.48 -17.23 -14.00
CA LYS A 13 -3.65 -18.15 -15.14
C LYS A 13 -2.60 -17.87 -16.20
N ALA A 14 -2.08 -18.91 -16.85
CA ALA A 14 -1.30 -18.80 -18.07
C ALA A 14 -1.87 -19.78 -19.10
N GLU A 15 -1.86 -19.38 -20.36
CA GLU A 15 -2.36 -20.19 -21.48
C GLU A 15 -1.19 -20.50 -22.41
N GLY A 16 -1.05 -21.78 -22.77
CA GLY A 16 -0.07 -22.25 -23.75
C GLY A 16 -0.75 -22.65 -25.06
N PHE A 17 0.04 -23.01 -26.06
CA PHE A 17 -0.46 -23.46 -27.36
C PHE A 17 0.20 -24.79 -27.74
N ALA A 18 -0.55 -25.66 -28.43
CA ALA A 18 0.03 -26.87 -29.00
C ALA A 18 1.03 -26.48 -30.10
N THR A 19 2.20 -27.12 -30.10
CA THR A 19 3.23 -26.93 -31.13
C THR A 19 3.44 -28.24 -31.91
N PRO A 20 3.88 -28.18 -33.17
CA PRO A 20 4.26 -29.37 -33.94
C PRO A 20 5.33 -30.20 -33.20
N LYS A 21 5.34 -31.53 -33.39
CA LYS A 21 6.27 -32.44 -32.70
C LYS A 21 7.76 -32.08 -32.86
N GLN A 22 8.11 -31.36 -33.93
CA GLN A 22 9.47 -30.93 -34.22
C GLN A 22 9.94 -29.77 -33.35
N ASP A 23 9.02 -29.00 -32.75
CA ASP A 23 9.37 -27.90 -31.86
C ASP A 23 9.52 -28.41 -30.42
N THR A 24 10.77 -28.56 -29.99
CA THR A 24 11.14 -29.02 -28.64
C THR A 24 11.35 -27.88 -27.66
N LYS A 25 11.07 -26.63 -28.05
CA LYS A 25 11.25 -25.47 -27.16
C LYS A 25 10.27 -25.54 -25.99
N LEU A 26 10.82 -25.51 -24.78
CA LEU A 26 10.04 -25.50 -23.55
C LEU A 26 9.16 -24.25 -23.46
N GLN A 27 7.85 -24.47 -23.35
CA GLN A 27 6.92 -23.42 -22.93
C GLN A 27 6.97 -23.30 -21.41
N CYS A 28 7.66 -22.27 -20.92
CA CYS A 28 7.72 -21.96 -19.49
C CYS A 28 6.72 -20.85 -19.15
N ALA A 29 5.80 -21.12 -18.22
CA ALA A 29 5.00 -20.12 -17.51
C ALA A 29 5.60 -19.91 -16.12
N ARG A 30 5.84 -18.67 -15.73
CA ARG A 30 6.29 -18.33 -14.36
C ARG A 30 5.10 -17.78 -13.59
N PHE A 31 4.70 -18.51 -12.56
CA PHE A 31 3.67 -18.06 -11.64
C PHE A 31 4.32 -17.42 -10.42
N LEU A 32 3.65 -16.40 -9.92
CA LEU A 32 3.95 -15.87 -8.60
C LEU A 32 3.53 -16.92 -7.55
N PRO A 33 4.31 -17.14 -6.48
CA PRO A 33 3.88 -17.89 -5.31
C PRO A 33 2.48 -17.52 -4.82
N LYS A 34 1.73 -18.51 -4.30
CA LYS A 34 0.38 -18.32 -3.75
C LYS A 34 0.39 -17.64 -2.39
N ARG A 35 1.42 -17.90 -1.58
CA ARG A 35 1.51 -17.32 -0.24
C ARG A 35 1.79 -15.82 -0.33
N VAL A 36 0.98 -15.05 0.38
CA VAL A 36 1.13 -13.61 0.56
C VAL A 36 1.20 -13.29 2.05
N LEU A 37 2.12 -12.42 2.41
CA LEU A 37 2.27 -11.84 3.74
C LEU A 37 2.10 -10.33 3.61
N PRO A 38 0.88 -9.79 3.77
CA PRO A 38 0.65 -8.36 3.70
C PRO A 38 1.47 -7.62 4.76
N ILE A 39 2.06 -6.50 4.37
CA ILE A 39 2.67 -5.53 5.27
C ILE A 39 1.69 -4.37 5.40
N VAL A 40 1.12 -4.14 6.58
CA VAL A 40 0.10 -3.11 6.83
C VAL A 40 0.75 -1.94 7.55
N PHE A 41 1.11 -0.92 6.79
CA PHE A 41 1.61 0.32 7.34
C PHE A 41 0.50 1.13 8.02
N LEU A 42 0.72 1.49 9.28
CA LEU A 42 -0.12 2.43 10.02
C LEU A 42 0.65 3.75 10.19
N PRO A 43 0.08 4.90 9.77
CA PRO A 43 0.74 6.19 9.91
C PRO A 43 0.81 6.66 11.37
N GLY A 44 1.57 7.72 11.64
CA GLY A 44 1.63 8.34 12.96
C GLY A 44 0.69 9.53 13.15
N ILE A 45 1.09 10.43 14.05
CA ILE A 45 0.38 11.66 14.42
C ILE A 45 0.00 12.45 13.16
N MET A 46 -1.30 12.75 13.03
CA MET A 46 -1.87 13.53 11.91
C MET A 46 -1.51 12.99 10.51
N GLY A 47 -1.15 11.71 10.42
CA GLY A 47 -0.58 11.10 9.24
C GLY A 47 -1.59 10.54 8.25
N SER A 48 -2.89 10.62 8.53
CA SER A 48 -3.96 10.17 7.63
C SER A 48 -4.78 11.34 7.10
N ASN A 49 -5.14 11.28 5.82
CA ASN A 49 -6.08 12.18 5.17
C ASN A 49 -7.49 11.94 5.73
N LEU A 50 -8.14 13.01 6.18
CA LEU A 50 -9.49 12.96 6.75
C LEU A 50 -10.47 13.77 5.92
N ARG A 51 -11.71 13.30 5.87
CA ARG A 51 -12.86 13.99 5.28
C ARG A 51 -13.97 14.18 6.32
N ILE A 52 -14.70 15.30 6.21
CA ILE A 52 -15.88 15.57 7.03
C ILE A 52 -17.12 14.86 6.47
N SER A 53 -18.12 14.65 7.33
CA SER A 53 -19.45 14.17 6.92
C SER A 53 -20.15 15.19 6.02
N THR A 54 -21.14 14.73 5.25
CA THR A 54 -22.00 15.60 4.43
C THR A 54 -22.69 16.67 5.28
N GLN A 55 -23.22 16.28 6.44
CA GLN A 55 -23.86 17.19 7.39
C GLN A 55 -22.90 18.32 7.83
N ARG A 56 -21.67 17.97 8.19
CA ARG A 56 -20.67 18.95 8.64
C ARG A 56 -20.15 19.81 7.48
N GLN A 57 -20.12 19.27 6.26
CA GLN A 57 -19.79 20.02 5.05
C GLN A 57 -20.83 21.12 4.77
N GLU A 58 -22.12 20.79 4.89
CA GLU A 58 -23.23 21.73 4.74
C GLU A 58 -23.21 22.81 5.83
N GLU A 59 -23.02 22.42 7.10
CA GLU A 59 -22.93 23.34 8.24
C GLU A 59 -21.79 24.37 8.09
N LEU A 60 -20.67 23.95 7.50
CA LEU A 60 -19.50 24.82 7.27
C LEU A 60 -19.54 25.54 5.92
N HIS A 61 -20.57 25.33 5.11
CA HIS A 61 -20.69 25.86 3.74
C HIS A 61 -19.44 25.61 2.89
N LYS A 62 -18.81 24.43 3.02
CA LYS A 62 -17.59 24.08 2.28
C LYS A 62 -17.91 23.45 0.92
N LYS A 63 -17.12 23.83 -0.09
CA LYS A 63 -17.20 23.27 -1.44
C LYS A 63 -16.75 21.81 -1.50
N ASP A 64 -15.72 21.46 -0.72
CA ASP A 64 -15.22 20.10 -0.56
C ASP A 64 -15.46 19.58 0.86
N ASN A 65 -15.30 18.27 1.03
CA ASN A 65 -15.37 17.61 2.32
C ASN A 65 -13.99 17.32 2.93
N ILE A 66 -12.92 18.02 2.54
CA ILE A 66 -11.57 17.76 3.07
C ILE A 66 -11.48 18.35 4.49
N ALA A 67 -11.30 17.47 5.48
CA ALA A 67 -11.03 17.87 6.85
C ALA A 67 -9.55 18.14 7.06
N TRP A 68 -8.68 17.23 6.59
CA TRP A 68 -7.23 17.30 6.74
C TRP A 68 -6.53 16.58 5.60
N ARG A 69 -5.54 17.23 4.98
CA ARG A 69 -4.76 16.66 3.87
C ARG A 69 -3.36 17.30 3.76
N PRO A 70 -2.37 16.80 4.52
CA PRO A 70 -1.05 17.43 4.64
C PRO A 70 -0.27 17.52 3.31
N ASP A 71 -0.53 16.63 2.35
CA ASP A 71 0.09 16.69 1.03
C ASP A 71 -0.23 17.98 0.25
N ILE A 72 -1.44 18.52 0.43
CA ILE A 72 -1.90 19.77 -0.18
C ILE A 72 -1.65 20.95 0.77
N LEU A 73 -1.69 20.70 2.08
CA LEU A 73 -1.51 21.68 3.15
C LEU A 73 -0.03 21.97 3.49
N GLY A 74 0.90 21.77 2.56
CA GLY A 74 2.34 22.01 2.77
C GLY A 74 2.67 23.41 3.30
N PRO A 75 3.95 23.72 3.59
CA PRO A 75 4.37 24.97 4.26
C PRO A 75 3.84 26.27 3.61
N THR A 76 3.52 26.24 2.32
CA THR A 76 2.95 27.36 1.55
C THR A 76 1.42 27.51 1.65
N ASN A 77 0.70 26.50 2.13
CA ASN A 77 -0.77 26.44 2.19
C ASN A 77 -1.30 26.37 3.63
N ILE A 78 -0.41 26.44 4.63
CA ILE A 78 -0.78 26.69 6.04
C ILE A 78 -1.60 27.97 6.16
N SER A 79 -1.35 28.99 5.32
CA SER A 79 -2.10 30.25 5.32
C SER A 79 -3.60 30.06 5.02
N SER A 80 -3.98 29.22 4.05
CA SER A 80 -5.40 29.00 3.71
C SER A 80 -6.14 28.19 4.78
N ALA A 81 -5.50 27.16 5.36
CA ALA A 81 -6.05 26.43 6.49
C ALA A 81 -6.01 27.21 7.81
N SER A 82 -5.11 28.20 7.94
CA SER A 82 -4.99 29.11 9.09
C SER A 82 -5.99 30.27 9.03
N ASN A 83 -6.58 30.55 7.88
CA ASN A 83 -7.63 31.58 7.74
C ASN A 83 -9.00 31.11 8.25
N ASP A 84 -9.17 29.82 8.52
CA ASP A 84 -10.38 29.31 9.19
C ASP A 84 -10.47 29.86 10.63
N SER A 85 -11.66 30.34 11.01
CA SER A 85 -11.92 30.77 12.38
C SER A 85 -11.66 29.62 13.38
N PRO A 86 -11.33 29.91 14.66
CA PRO A 86 -11.15 28.86 15.67
C PRO A 86 -12.34 27.90 15.75
N ARG A 87 -13.57 28.44 15.68
CA ARG A 87 -14.81 27.64 15.62
C ARG A 87 -14.86 26.76 14.36
N GLY A 88 -14.54 27.32 13.19
CA GLY A 88 -14.52 26.57 11.95
C GLY A 88 -13.53 25.39 11.98
N ARG A 89 -12.35 25.59 12.58
CA ARG A 89 -11.35 24.53 12.80
C ARG A 89 -11.84 23.46 13.76
N GLN A 90 -12.44 23.85 14.89
CA GLN A 90 -13.01 22.93 15.86
C GLN A 90 -14.10 22.05 15.25
N LEU A 91 -15.00 22.64 14.46
CA LEU A 91 -16.05 21.90 13.76
C LEU A 91 -15.50 21.03 12.62
N ARG A 92 -14.46 21.47 11.90
CA ARG A 92 -13.83 20.68 10.83
C ARG A 92 -13.09 19.46 11.37
N LEU A 93 -12.44 19.59 12.52
CA LEU A 93 -11.63 18.56 13.15
C LEU A 93 -12.36 17.92 14.34
N ASP A 94 -13.63 17.58 14.12
CA ASP A 94 -14.49 16.89 15.07
C ASP A 94 -14.40 15.36 14.85
N PRO A 95 -13.96 14.58 15.85
CA PRO A 95 -13.79 13.12 15.69
C PRO A 95 -15.08 12.39 15.32
N MET A 96 -16.25 12.92 15.71
CA MET A 96 -17.55 12.29 15.42
C MET A 96 -18.08 12.63 14.03
N GLN A 97 -17.48 13.61 13.37
CA GLN A 97 -17.88 14.08 12.04
C GLN A 97 -16.78 13.89 10.99
N THR A 98 -15.71 13.17 11.33
CA THR A 98 -14.58 12.92 10.44
C THR A 98 -14.35 11.43 10.23
N THR A 99 -13.94 11.09 9.02
CA THR A 99 -13.55 9.72 8.62
C THR A 99 -12.30 9.76 7.76
N VAL A 100 -11.61 8.63 7.66
CA VAL A 100 -10.49 8.49 6.72
C VAL A 100 -10.99 8.68 5.29
N ASP A 101 -10.23 9.41 4.50
CA ASP A 101 -10.49 9.60 3.08
C ASP A 101 -9.97 8.38 2.29
N ILE A 102 -10.71 7.27 2.38
CA ILE A 102 -10.40 5.99 1.75
C ILE A 102 -10.54 6.10 0.22
N TYR A 103 -9.62 5.46 -0.52
CA TYR A 103 -9.69 5.43 -1.98
C TYR A 103 -10.91 4.66 -2.48
N ASP A 104 -11.69 5.35 -3.31
CA ASP A 104 -12.78 4.79 -4.11
C ASP A 104 -12.54 5.22 -5.55
N SER A 105 -12.49 4.26 -6.48
CA SER A 105 -12.28 4.54 -7.90
C SER A 105 -13.35 5.44 -8.53
N ALA A 106 -14.59 5.40 -8.02
CA ALA A 106 -15.65 6.29 -8.48
C ALA A 106 -15.36 7.75 -8.06
N GLY A 107 -14.78 7.93 -6.87
CA GLY A 107 -14.56 9.23 -6.25
C GLY A 107 -15.86 9.91 -5.80
N PRO A 108 -15.76 11.09 -5.17
CA PRO A 108 -16.91 11.96 -4.94
C PRO A 108 -17.44 12.56 -6.26
N MET A 109 -18.63 13.17 -6.21
CA MET A 109 -19.33 13.70 -7.39
C MET A 109 -18.54 14.76 -8.19
N ASP A 110 -17.62 15.46 -7.54
CA ASP A 110 -16.88 16.60 -8.06
C ASP A 110 -15.48 16.26 -8.59
N ILE A 111 -14.92 15.11 -8.21
CA ILE A 111 -13.58 14.69 -8.63
C ILE A 111 -13.47 13.16 -8.67
N SER A 112 -12.83 12.61 -9.71
CA SER A 112 -12.60 11.16 -9.80
C SER A 112 -11.80 10.63 -8.62
N GLY A 113 -11.92 9.34 -8.31
CA GLY A 113 -11.11 8.69 -7.29
C GLY A 113 -9.62 8.91 -7.47
N ASP A 114 -9.15 8.79 -8.72
CA ASP A 114 -7.76 9.03 -9.09
C ASP A 114 -7.33 10.48 -8.89
N GLY A 115 -8.21 11.44 -9.17
CA GLY A 115 -7.96 12.85 -8.87
C GLY A 115 -7.95 13.10 -7.36
N ARG A 116 -8.89 12.49 -6.62
CA ARG A 116 -9.01 12.60 -5.17
C ARG A 116 -7.79 12.02 -4.45
N HIS A 117 -7.16 10.98 -4.99
CA HIS A 117 -5.93 10.39 -4.46
C HIS A 117 -4.74 10.61 -5.39
N GLY A 118 -4.71 11.79 -6.03
CA GLY A 118 -3.64 12.25 -6.90
C GLY A 118 -2.30 12.50 -6.18
N ASN A 119 -2.27 12.40 -4.85
CA ASN A 119 -1.05 12.52 -4.05
C ASN A 119 -0.09 11.32 -4.23
N VAL A 120 -0.62 10.16 -4.64
CA VAL A 120 0.21 8.97 -4.87
C VAL A 120 0.98 9.09 -6.17
N THR A 121 2.31 9.06 -6.08
CA THR A 121 3.24 9.00 -7.19
C THR A 121 4.26 7.89 -6.96
N LEU A 122 4.67 7.20 -8.02
CA LEU A 122 5.73 6.19 -7.95
C LEU A 122 7.01 6.75 -8.57
N ASP A 123 8.15 6.45 -7.97
CA ASP A 123 9.46 6.87 -8.44
C ASP A 123 9.76 6.26 -9.80
N LYS A 124 10.53 6.97 -10.63
CA LYS A 124 10.89 6.51 -11.99
C LYS A 124 11.58 5.15 -12.00
N ASN A 125 12.35 4.86 -10.95
CA ASN A 125 13.11 3.63 -10.79
C ASN A 125 12.40 2.62 -9.86
N PHE A 126 11.16 2.89 -9.46
CA PHE A 126 10.38 1.99 -8.63
C PHE A 126 10.18 0.64 -9.36
N ARG A 127 10.50 -0.45 -8.66
CA ARG A 127 10.33 -1.82 -9.16
C ARG A 127 9.52 -2.61 -8.17
N SER A 128 8.31 -2.99 -8.54
CA SER A 128 7.52 -3.99 -7.81
C SER A 128 6.97 -5.00 -8.80
N PRO A 129 6.99 -6.30 -8.48
CA PRO A 129 6.29 -7.32 -9.25
C PRO A 129 4.78 -7.36 -9.00
N LEU A 130 4.27 -6.61 -8.02
CA LEU A 130 2.85 -6.55 -7.66
C LEU A 130 2.20 -5.21 -8.05
N LEU A 131 2.97 -4.12 -8.08
CA LEU A 131 2.55 -2.80 -8.52
C LEU A 131 3.14 -2.51 -9.91
N THR A 132 2.64 -3.22 -10.92
CA THR A 132 2.90 -2.98 -12.34
C THR A 132 1.61 -2.61 -13.06
N ASP A 133 1.72 -1.95 -14.22
CA ASP A 133 0.56 -1.73 -15.09
C ASP A 133 -0.02 -3.08 -15.55
N ASP A 134 -1.35 -3.16 -15.64
CA ASP A 134 -2.00 -4.28 -16.31
C ASP A 134 -1.68 -4.25 -17.81
N PRO A 135 -1.60 -5.42 -18.48
CA PRO A 135 -1.43 -5.47 -19.92
C PRO A 135 -2.54 -4.69 -20.65
N PRO A 136 -2.23 -3.99 -21.76
CA PRO A 136 -3.24 -3.26 -22.54
C PRO A 136 -4.40 -4.13 -23.03
N THR A 137 -4.21 -5.45 -23.09
CA THR A 137 -5.22 -6.44 -23.48
C THR A 137 -6.25 -6.76 -22.39
N THR A 138 -6.04 -6.29 -21.16
CA THR A 138 -6.94 -6.54 -20.03
C THR A 138 -8.16 -5.63 -20.11
N LYS A 139 -9.35 -6.16 -19.81
CA LYS A 139 -10.57 -5.35 -19.69
C LYS A 139 -10.43 -4.42 -18.47
N ASN A 140 -10.59 -3.12 -18.67
CA ASN A 140 -10.41 -2.08 -17.63
C ASN A 140 -9.03 -2.14 -16.96
N PRO A 141 -7.92 -1.92 -17.71
CA PRO A 141 -6.57 -2.07 -17.19
C PRO A 141 -6.31 -1.03 -16.10
N ARG A 142 -5.63 -1.45 -15.01
CA ARG A 142 -5.20 -0.54 -13.96
C ARG A 142 -3.70 -0.29 -14.06
N SER A 143 -3.32 0.96 -13.87
CA SER A 143 -1.92 1.36 -13.69
C SER A 143 -1.37 0.89 -12.33
N ALA A 144 -0.04 0.84 -12.21
CA ALA A 144 0.67 0.61 -10.96
C ALA A 144 0.25 1.60 -9.87
N VAL A 145 0.05 2.87 -10.25
CA VAL A 145 -0.39 3.94 -9.33
C VAL A 145 -1.82 3.70 -8.83
N GLN A 146 -2.75 3.32 -9.71
CA GLN A 146 -4.11 2.95 -9.31
C GLN A 146 -4.12 1.75 -8.36
N LYS A 147 -3.25 0.77 -8.58
CA LYS A 147 -3.09 -0.38 -7.66
C LYS A 147 -2.53 0.07 -6.32
N ALA A 148 -1.58 0.99 -6.28
CA ALA A 148 -1.05 1.58 -5.04
C ALA A 148 -2.14 2.35 -4.28
N ARG A 149 -2.96 3.14 -4.98
CA ARG A 149 -4.14 3.82 -4.40
C ARG A 149 -5.12 2.83 -3.79
N ALA A 150 -5.43 1.74 -4.50
CA ALA A 150 -6.29 0.67 -4.00
C ALA A 150 -5.72 -0.06 -2.75
N ARG A 151 -4.41 0.01 -2.53
CA ARG A 151 -3.76 -0.46 -1.29
C ARG A 151 -3.75 0.58 -0.17
N GLY A 152 -4.44 1.69 -0.35
CA GLY A 152 -4.58 2.76 0.65
C GLY A 152 -3.39 3.72 0.70
N TRP A 153 -2.45 3.67 -0.25
CA TRP A 153 -1.29 4.58 -0.23
C TRP A 153 -1.70 6.06 -0.29
N GLY A 154 -2.86 6.38 -0.86
CA GLY A 154 -3.41 7.73 -0.88
C GLY A 154 -4.05 8.19 0.43
N GLU A 155 -4.27 7.29 1.39
CA GLU A 155 -4.93 7.60 2.67
C GLU A 155 -3.99 8.26 3.67
N VAL A 156 -2.69 8.11 3.46
CA VAL A 156 -1.66 8.61 4.38
C VAL A 156 -1.00 9.86 3.81
N PHE A 157 -0.24 10.56 4.65
CA PHE A 157 0.59 11.69 4.24
C PHE A 157 1.72 11.20 3.32
N PHE A 158 1.43 11.17 2.02
CA PHE A 158 2.25 10.43 1.06
C PHE A 158 3.62 11.07 0.87
N LYS A 159 3.75 12.39 0.95
CA LYS A 159 5.06 13.05 0.93
C LYS A 159 5.96 12.65 2.11
N SER A 160 5.39 12.22 3.24
CA SER A 160 6.18 11.76 4.41
C SER A 160 6.41 10.26 4.41
N TYR A 161 5.43 9.47 3.98
CA TYR A 161 5.46 8.00 4.11
C TYR A 161 5.69 7.27 2.79
N GLY A 162 5.48 7.92 1.64
CA GLY A 162 5.49 7.31 0.31
C GLY A 162 6.84 6.71 -0.07
N GLU A 163 7.96 7.33 0.32
CA GLU A 163 9.30 6.77 0.11
C GLU A 163 9.47 5.45 0.87
N LEU A 164 9.05 5.39 2.14
CA LEU A 164 9.11 4.18 2.94
C LEU A 164 8.23 3.06 2.35
N LEU A 165 6.99 3.38 1.95
CA LEU A 165 6.07 2.41 1.33
C LEU A 165 6.68 1.81 0.05
N GLN A 166 7.28 2.65 -0.79
CA GLN A 166 7.98 2.21 -2.00
C GLN A 166 9.22 1.37 -1.68
N HIS A 167 10.00 1.75 -0.68
CA HIS A 167 11.16 0.98 -0.23
C HIS A 167 10.76 -0.41 0.27
N LEU A 168 9.73 -0.51 1.11
CA LEU A 168 9.23 -1.79 1.61
C LEU A 168 8.77 -2.69 0.44
N GLU A 169 7.93 -2.15 -0.45
CA GLU A 169 7.40 -2.90 -1.58
C GLU A 169 8.51 -3.35 -2.53
N SER A 170 9.47 -2.47 -2.82
CA SER A 170 10.58 -2.78 -3.73
C SER A 170 11.58 -3.74 -3.11
N ARG A 171 12.07 -3.49 -1.89
CA ARG A 171 13.13 -4.31 -1.27
C ARG A 171 12.63 -5.70 -0.91
N LEU A 172 11.45 -5.82 -0.29
CA LEU A 172 10.91 -7.12 0.14
C LEU A 172 10.56 -8.04 -1.03
N ASN A 173 10.18 -7.48 -2.18
CA ASN A 173 9.81 -8.27 -3.36
C ASN A 173 10.92 -8.37 -4.42
N ASN A 174 12.08 -7.75 -4.20
CA ASN A 174 13.27 -7.85 -5.05
C ASN A 174 14.51 -8.14 -4.19
N THR A 175 14.50 -9.25 -3.46
CA THR A 175 15.58 -9.61 -2.54
C THR A 175 16.75 -10.31 -3.23
N PHE A 176 16.47 -11.14 -4.23
CA PHE A 176 17.47 -11.92 -4.96
C PHE A 176 17.32 -11.72 -6.48
N SER A 177 18.43 -11.77 -7.21
CA SER A 177 18.45 -11.83 -8.68
C SER A 177 19.42 -12.92 -9.11
N ASP A 178 18.99 -13.84 -9.98
CA ASP A 178 19.81 -14.96 -10.46
C ASP A 178 20.49 -15.76 -9.32
N GLY A 179 19.74 -15.95 -8.23
CA GLY A 179 20.20 -16.65 -7.04
C GLY A 179 21.18 -15.89 -6.14
N LYS A 180 21.52 -14.64 -6.48
CA LYS A 180 22.44 -13.78 -5.72
C LYS A 180 21.67 -12.70 -4.95
N LEU A 181 22.12 -12.40 -3.74
CA LEU A 181 21.60 -11.30 -2.93
C LEU A 181 21.78 -9.95 -3.65
N ARG A 182 20.70 -9.17 -3.71
CA ARG A 182 20.69 -7.84 -4.32
C ARG A 182 21.42 -6.81 -3.45
N GLN A 183 21.92 -5.74 -4.08
CA GLN A 183 22.79 -4.76 -3.42
C GLN A 183 22.07 -4.03 -2.28
N GLU A 184 20.77 -3.77 -2.45
CA GLU A 184 19.87 -3.08 -1.53
C GLU A 184 19.61 -3.83 -0.22
N TRP A 185 20.14 -5.06 -0.09
CA TRP A 185 20.05 -5.86 1.13
C TRP A 185 21.42 -6.08 1.80
N ARG A 186 22.52 -5.66 1.18
CA ARG A 186 23.89 -5.87 1.72
C ARG A 186 24.19 -5.00 2.93
N ASP A 187 23.46 -3.90 3.07
CA ASP A 187 23.49 -3.00 4.22
C ASP A 187 22.69 -3.55 5.43
N VAL A 188 21.95 -4.65 5.26
CA VAL A 188 21.12 -5.27 6.31
C VAL A 188 21.58 -6.70 6.63
N VAL A 189 21.83 -7.51 5.61
CA VAL A 189 22.19 -8.92 5.77
C VAL A 189 23.62 -9.05 6.29
N GLY A 190 23.78 -9.78 7.39
CA GLY A 190 25.06 -9.98 8.08
C GLY A 190 25.53 -8.76 8.87
N VAL A 191 24.71 -7.70 8.96
CA VAL A 191 25.03 -6.49 9.72
C VAL A 191 24.54 -6.65 11.15
N ASP A 192 25.42 -6.33 12.10
CA ASP A 192 25.11 -6.36 13.52
C ASP A 192 24.10 -5.24 13.86
N PRO A 193 22.93 -5.55 14.44
CA PRO A 193 21.91 -4.55 14.76
C PRO A 193 22.38 -3.41 15.66
N ARG A 194 23.48 -3.59 16.41
CA ARG A 194 24.09 -2.54 17.24
C ARG A 194 24.52 -1.32 16.43
N VAL A 195 24.79 -1.47 15.14
CA VAL A 195 25.10 -0.35 14.23
C VAL A 195 23.93 0.64 14.11
N TRP A 196 22.69 0.17 14.30
CA TRP A 196 21.48 1.00 14.29
C TRP A 196 21.02 1.41 15.70
N GLY A 197 21.86 1.21 16.71
CA GLY A 197 21.53 1.58 18.10
C GLY A 197 20.52 0.64 18.77
N SER A 198 20.53 -0.65 18.43
CA SER A 198 19.70 -1.65 19.10
C SER A 198 19.96 -1.67 20.62
N ASP A 199 18.90 -1.77 21.42
CA ASP A 199 19.00 -1.87 22.87
C ASP A 199 19.86 -3.09 23.27
N PRO A 200 20.98 -2.91 23.99
CA PRO A 200 21.86 -4.01 24.40
C PRO A 200 21.16 -5.08 25.26
N SER A 201 20.06 -4.74 25.94
CA SER A 201 19.27 -5.67 26.73
C SER A 201 18.40 -6.60 25.87
N LEU A 202 18.11 -6.20 24.63
CA LEU A 202 17.37 -6.99 23.65
C LEU A 202 18.37 -7.51 22.61
N GLN A 203 19.06 -8.60 22.94
CA GLN A 203 19.99 -9.22 22.00
C GLN A 203 19.28 -9.63 20.70
N GLN A 204 19.67 -8.99 19.60
CA GLN A 204 19.21 -9.29 18.26
C GLN A 204 20.37 -9.86 17.45
N SER A 205 20.15 -11.01 16.80
CA SER A 205 21.12 -11.60 15.89
C SER A 205 21.08 -10.90 14.53
N ALA A 206 22.24 -10.79 13.88
CA ALA A 206 22.32 -10.32 12.50
C ALA A 206 21.49 -11.24 11.58
N LEU A 207 20.70 -10.64 10.68
CA LEU A 207 19.93 -11.36 9.68
C LEU A 207 20.86 -12.10 8.73
N THR A 208 20.71 -13.41 8.57
CA THR A 208 21.51 -14.19 7.63
C THR A 208 20.88 -14.23 6.23
N GLU A 209 21.70 -14.42 5.20
CA GLU A 209 21.19 -14.61 3.83
C GLU A 209 20.28 -15.84 3.74
N GLY A 210 20.58 -16.90 4.50
CA GLY A 210 19.78 -18.13 4.53
C GLY A 210 18.37 -17.91 5.08
N GLU A 211 18.24 -17.14 6.16
CA GLU A 211 16.93 -16.75 6.73
C GLU A 211 16.13 -15.90 5.75
N LEU A 212 16.78 -14.89 5.17
CA LEU A 212 16.14 -14.02 4.19
C LEU A 212 15.71 -14.79 2.93
N LYS A 213 16.52 -15.73 2.46
CA LYS A 213 16.19 -16.62 1.35
C LYS A 213 15.00 -17.52 1.69
N LYS A 214 14.95 -18.09 2.90
CA LYS A 214 13.81 -18.89 3.37
C LYS A 214 12.51 -18.08 3.40
N LEU A 215 12.58 -16.81 3.80
CA LEU A 215 11.44 -15.91 3.85
C LEU A 215 10.96 -15.49 2.45
N ALA A 216 11.88 -15.07 1.58
CA ALA A 216 11.57 -14.62 0.23
C ALA A 216 11.17 -15.76 -0.73
N THR A 217 11.61 -16.99 -0.45
CA THR A 217 11.25 -18.15 -1.28
C THR A 217 9.80 -18.52 -1.05
N GLY A 218 8.97 -18.31 -2.07
CA GLY A 218 7.59 -18.76 -2.05
C GLY A 218 6.62 -17.81 -1.35
N CYS A 219 7.00 -16.55 -1.06
CA CYS A 219 6.12 -15.58 -0.40
C CYS A 219 6.25 -14.19 -1.04
N TRP A 220 5.14 -13.45 -1.11
CA TRP A 220 5.09 -12.04 -1.52
C TRP A 220 4.72 -11.13 -0.38
N PHE A 221 5.28 -9.92 -0.37
CA PHE A 221 5.07 -8.92 0.65
C PHE A 221 4.31 -7.73 0.06
N ALA A 222 2.99 -7.83 -0.01
CA ALA A 222 2.16 -6.76 -0.53
C ALA A 222 2.02 -5.65 0.51
N VAL A 223 2.50 -4.44 0.20
CA VAL A 223 2.48 -3.31 1.14
C VAL A 223 1.17 -2.53 1.01
N TYR A 224 0.43 -2.45 2.10
CA TYR A 224 -0.77 -1.65 2.30
C TYR A 224 -0.47 -0.48 3.23
N ALA A 225 -1.25 0.59 3.11
CA ALA A 225 -1.23 1.70 4.05
C ALA A 225 -2.66 1.97 4.51
N PHE A 226 -2.96 1.76 5.79
CA PHE A 226 -4.29 1.99 6.33
C PHE A 226 -4.29 3.26 7.16
N GLY A 227 -4.96 4.29 6.65
CA GLY A 227 -5.23 5.48 7.44
C GLY A 227 -6.20 5.16 8.57
N TYR A 228 -6.12 5.93 9.66
CA TYR A 228 -7.10 5.92 10.74
C TYR A 228 -7.49 7.34 11.13
N ASN A 229 -8.66 7.50 11.76
CA ASN A 229 -9.05 8.80 12.26
C ASN A 229 -8.22 9.13 13.52
N TRP A 230 -7.16 9.92 13.35
CA TRP A 230 -6.26 10.30 14.44
C TRP A 230 -6.88 11.31 15.42
N LEU A 231 -8.11 11.81 15.18
CA LEU A 231 -8.87 12.61 16.13
C LEU A 231 -9.62 11.75 17.17
N GLN A 232 -9.91 10.49 16.84
CA GLN A 232 -10.68 9.59 17.71
C GLN A 232 -9.77 8.78 18.64
N SER A 233 -10.36 8.09 19.60
CA SER A 233 -9.63 7.16 20.48
C SER A 233 -8.85 6.12 19.67
N ASN A 234 -7.58 5.91 20.02
CA ASN A 234 -6.77 4.84 19.43
C ASN A 234 -7.40 3.45 19.60
N GLY A 235 -8.16 3.23 20.70
CA GLY A 235 -8.88 1.98 20.91
C GLY A 235 -9.99 1.74 19.89
N ASP A 236 -10.70 2.78 19.48
CA ASP A 236 -11.74 2.69 18.44
C ASP A 236 -11.11 2.55 17.05
N SER A 237 -10.06 3.31 16.77
CA SER A 237 -9.23 3.14 15.57
C SER A 237 -8.72 1.71 15.43
N ALA A 238 -8.20 1.12 16.50
CA ALA A 238 -7.69 -0.25 16.49
C ALA A 238 -8.78 -1.28 16.12
N ARG A 239 -10.01 -1.13 16.64
CA ARG A 239 -11.14 -2.02 16.29
C ARG A 239 -11.52 -1.91 14.81
N ILE A 240 -11.51 -0.70 14.26
CA ILE A 240 -11.82 -0.45 12.84
C ILE A 240 -10.72 -1.05 11.94
N ILE A 241 -9.45 -0.81 12.28
CA ILE A 241 -8.31 -1.35 11.55
C ILE A 241 -8.30 -2.88 11.61
N ALA A 242 -8.57 -3.50 12.77
CA ALA A 242 -8.63 -4.96 12.89
C ALA A 242 -9.68 -5.57 11.95
N LYS A 243 -10.87 -4.97 11.86
CA LYS A 243 -11.90 -5.40 10.89
C LYS A 243 -11.41 -5.30 9.44
N ARG A 244 -10.71 -4.20 9.12
CA ARG A 244 -10.17 -3.97 7.77
C ARG A 244 -9.04 -4.94 7.41
N ILE A 245 -8.19 -5.30 8.38
CA ILE A 245 -7.15 -6.32 8.21
C ILE A 245 -7.78 -7.69 7.95
N ASN A 246 -8.81 -8.07 8.72
CA ASN A 246 -9.52 -9.33 8.50
C ASN A 246 -10.15 -9.37 7.11
N GLN A 247 -10.82 -8.30 6.69
CA GLN A 247 -11.39 -8.20 5.34
C GLN A 247 -10.31 -8.33 4.26
N LEU A 248 -9.15 -7.68 4.43
CA LEU A 248 -8.03 -7.82 3.51
C LEU A 248 -7.56 -9.27 3.38
N MET A 249 -7.42 -9.99 4.48
CA MET A 249 -7.03 -11.41 4.45
C MET A 249 -8.08 -12.25 3.73
N ASP A 250 -9.36 -12.02 4.01
CA ASP A 250 -10.48 -12.71 3.36
C ASP A 250 -10.50 -12.45 1.85
N ASP A 251 -10.34 -11.19 1.42
CA ASP A 251 -10.30 -10.80 0.00
C ASP A 251 -9.14 -11.47 -0.74
N LEU A 252 -7.96 -11.54 -0.11
CA LEU A 252 -6.79 -12.22 -0.67
C LEU A 252 -7.02 -13.73 -0.81
N ASN A 253 -7.60 -14.36 0.21
CA ASN A 253 -7.94 -15.79 0.18
C ASN A 253 -9.01 -16.11 -0.87
N GLN A 254 -10.05 -15.28 -0.98
CA GLN A 254 -11.09 -15.41 -2.01
C GLN A 254 -10.52 -15.21 -3.43
N SER A 255 -9.49 -14.37 -3.57
CA SER A 255 -8.75 -14.18 -4.82
C SER A 255 -7.78 -15.34 -5.15
N GLY A 256 -7.73 -16.39 -4.33
CA GLY A 256 -6.94 -17.59 -4.55
C GLY A 256 -5.48 -17.51 -4.06
N TYR A 257 -5.14 -16.51 -3.24
CA TYR A 257 -3.87 -16.48 -2.50
C TYR A 257 -4.00 -17.25 -1.17
N GLU A 258 -2.86 -17.53 -0.55
CA GLU A 258 -2.78 -18.09 0.80
C GLU A 258 -2.31 -16.99 1.76
N CYS A 259 -3.26 -16.38 2.49
CA CYS A 259 -3.02 -15.29 3.43
C CYS A 259 -3.49 -15.69 4.83
N ASN A 260 -2.54 -15.98 5.72
CA ASN A 260 -2.83 -16.47 7.08
C ASN A 260 -2.50 -15.46 8.19
N GLN A 261 -1.74 -14.42 7.87
CA GLN A 261 -1.29 -13.41 8.82
C GLN A 261 -0.85 -12.14 8.09
N VAL A 262 -0.67 -11.06 8.83
CA VAL A 262 -0.10 -9.80 8.36
C VAL A 262 1.07 -9.38 9.27
N ILE A 263 1.93 -8.51 8.76
CA ILE A 263 2.90 -7.75 9.56
C ILE A 263 2.43 -6.30 9.65
#